data_AF-A0A5N5K948-F1
#
_entry.id   AF-A0A5N5K948-F1
#
_cell.length_a   1.000
_cell.length_b   1.000
_cell.length_c   1.000
_cell.angle_alpha   90.00
_cell.angle_beta   90.00
_cell.angle_gamma   90.00
#
_symmetry.space_group_name_H-M   'P 1'
#
loop_
_entity.id
_entity.type
_entity.pdbx_description
1 polymer ?
#
loop_
_entity_poly.entity_id
_entity_poly.type
_entity_poly.pdbx_seq_one_letter_code
_entity_poly.pdbx_strand_id
1 'polypeptide(L)'
;MEDSEERQRFLERTRQNQARARNKTKQRLNELQQRVNDYEKRGIEASLEMQQAARRVAGENARLRALLAVKGVSDAEVEQWLHAGPDSGASPPPQAPAPTPNYHTLPLSPASCSSYHTTKAPPGPRANPQKPYTHPTGNSPDTSDFNFSTTSPATSQPNPPRVAPEKSLAERVAVCCTSGNETSCEAAALILANMHGHGDVSRSRAALGCTDDSPNCTVKNTRVLELLDQEH
;
A
#
# COMPACT_ATOMS: atom_id res chain seq x y z
N MET A 1 19.67 6.62 -61.96
CA MET A 1 20.48 6.10 -60.82
C MET A 1 19.97 6.69 -59.50
N GLU A 2 19.61 7.97 -59.45
CA GLU A 2 19.14 8.68 -58.25
C GLU A 2 18.03 7.94 -57.46
N ASP A 3 16.97 7.45 -58.11
CA ASP A 3 15.89 6.66 -57.45
C ASP A 3 16.42 5.48 -56.60
N SER A 4 17.52 4.85 -57.03
CA SER A 4 18.11 3.72 -56.30
C SER A 4 18.83 4.17 -55.03
N GLU A 5 19.46 5.35 -55.05
CA GLU A 5 20.07 5.96 -53.87
C GLU A 5 19.00 6.46 -52.89
N GLU A 6 17.92 7.07 -53.38
CA GLU A 6 16.81 7.51 -52.53
C GLU A 6 16.17 6.32 -51.80
N ARG A 7 15.96 5.21 -52.51
CA ARG A 7 15.45 3.96 -51.92
C ARG A 7 16.42 3.39 -50.88
N GLN A 8 17.73 3.40 -51.13
CA GLN A 8 18.74 2.98 -50.14
C GLN A 8 18.70 3.89 -48.90
N ARG A 9 18.68 5.22 -49.07
CA ARG A 9 18.58 6.20 -47.98
C ARG A 9 17.29 6.02 -47.17
N PHE A 10 16.17 5.68 -47.82
CA PHE A 10 14.90 5.38 -47.14
C PHE A 10 14.96 4.08 -46.31
N LEU A 11 15.52 3.00 -46.86
CA LEU A 11 15.67 1.74 -46.15
C LEU A 11 16.60 1.88 -44.93
N GLU A 12 17.70 2.60 -45.07
CA GLU A 12 18.63 2.83 -43.97
C GLU A 12 18.01 3.70 -42.86
N ARG A 13 17.29 4.78 -43.21
CA ARG A 13 16.49 5.54 -42.22
C ARG A 13 15.46 4.65 -41.50
N THR A 14 14.78 3.77 -42.24
CA THR A 14 13.78 2.84 -41.67
C THR A 14 14.42 1.86 -40.70
N ARG A 15 15.57 1.28 -41.06
CA ARG A 15 16.37 0.39 -40.20
C ARG A 15 16.85 1.09 -38.94
N GLN A 16 17.39 2.31 -39.06
CA GLN A 16 17.84 3.11 -37.93
C GLN A 16 16.69 3.48 -36.98
N ASN A 17 15.54 3.88 -37.53
CA ASN A 17 14.34 4.16 -36.72
C ASN A 17 13.85 2.92 -35.99
N GLN A 18 13.82 1.76 -36.65
CA GLN A 18 13.46 0.49 -36.02
C GLN A 18 14.46 0.08 -34.93
N ALA A 19 15.76 0.25 -35.15
CA ALA A 19 16.80 -0.01 -34.16
C ALA A 19 16.67 0.92 -32.94
N ARG A 20 16.44 2.23 -33.16
CA ARG A 20 16.19 3.21 -32.09
C ARG A 20 14.93 2.87 -31.29
N ALA A 21 13.84 2.47 -31.95
CA ALA A 21 12.61 2.04 -31.29
C ALA A 21 12.84 0.79 -30.42
N ARG A 22 13.47 -0.25 -30.97
CA ARG A 22 13.84 -1.47 -30.22
C ARG A 22 14.73 -1.15 -29.02
N ASN A 23 15.71 -0.24 -29.17
CA ASN A 23 16.58 0.16 -28.07
C ASN A 23 15.84 0.92 -26.97
N LYS A 24 14.92 1.83 -27.31
CA LYS A 24 14.04 2.51 -26.33
C LYS A 24 13.17 1.52 -25.56
N THR A 25 12.59 0.53 -26.25
CA THR A 25 11.81 -0.53 -25.59
C THR A 25 12.68 -1.38 -24.67
N LYS A 26 13.88 -1.79 -25.12
CA LYS A 26 14.85 -2.52 -24.29
C LYS A 26 15.27 -1.72 -23.06
N GLN A 27 15.55 -0.44 -23.20
CA GLN A 27 15.89 0.44 -22.08
C GLN A 27 14.75 0.52 -21.05
N ARG A 28 13.50 0.73 -21.50
CA ARG A 28 12.34 0.74 -20.61
C ARG A 28 12.13 -0.60 -19.90
N LEU A 29 12.25 -1.73 -20.60
CA LEU A 29 12.10 -3.06 -20.00
C LEU A 29 13.20 -3.33 -18.96
N ASN A 30 14.45 -3.00 -19.27
CA ASN A 30 15.57 -3.13 -18.33
C ASN A 30 15.36 -2.25 -17.08
N GLU A 31 14.92 -1.00 -17.25
CA GLU A 31 14.63 -0.10 -16.14
C GLU A 31 13.50 -0.62 -15.25
N LEU A 32 12.43 -1.15 -15.84
CA LEU A 32 11.32 -1.74 -15.08
C LEU A 32 11.76 -3.01 -14.33
N GLN A 33 12.52 -3.91 -14.98
CA GLN A 33 13.04 -5.11 -14.33
C GLN A 33 13.98 -4.75 -13.16
N GLN A 34 14.86 -3.76 -13.35
CA GLN A 34 15.75 -3.29 -12.29
C GLN A 34 14.95 -2.76 -11.09
N ARG A 35 13.93 -1.91 -11.34
CA ARG A 35 13.06 -1.39 -10.27
C ARG A 35 12.33 -2.52 -9.53
N VAL A 36 11.81 -3.52 -10.24
CA VAL A 36 11.16 -4.70 -9.61
C VAL A 36 12.14 -5.43 -8.70
N ASN A 37 13.33 -5.78 -9.20
CA ASN A 37 14.38 -6.43 -8.40
C ASN A 37 14.78 -5.59 -7.17
N ASP A 38 14.86 -4.26 -7.31
CA ASP A 38 15.18 -3.35 -6.20
C ASP A 38 14.05 -3.29 -5.15
N TYR A 39 12.79 -3.48 -5.53
CA TYR A 39 11.68 -3.60 -4.58
C TYR A 39 11.65 -4.98 -3.89
N GLU A 40 11.88 -6.06 -4.65
CA GLU A 40 11.97 -7.42 -4.10
C GLU A 40 13.10 -7.51 -3.05
N LYS A 41 14.30 -7.02 -3.38
CA LYS A 41 15.42 -6.99 -2.45
C LYS A 41 15.09 -6.23 -1.16
N ARG A 42 14.54 -5.02 -1.28
CA ARG A 42 14.18 -4.20 -0.11
C ARG A 42 13.03 -4.80 0.71
N GLY A 43 12.09 -5.49 0.07
CA GLY A 43 11.02 -6.22 0.76
C GLY A 43 11.57 -7.37 1.62
N ILE A 44 12.55 -8.13 1.09
CA ILE A 44 13.25 -9.19 1.83
C ILE A 44 14.07 -8.59 2.98
N GLU A 45 14.84 -7.53 2.72
CA GLU A 45 15.69 -6.84 3.71
C GLU A 45 14.87 -6.29 4.88
N ALA A 46 13.80 -5.52 4.61
CA ALA A 46 12.91 -5.00 5.64
C ALA A 46 12.19 -6.12 6.43
N SER A 47 11.80 -7.21 5.77
CA SER A 47 11.20 -8.37 6.43
C SER A 47 12.19 -9.08 7.37
N LEU A 48 13.45 -9.19 6.97
CA LEU A 48 14.53 -9.76 7.77
C LEU A 48 14.83 -8.87 9.00
N GLU A 49 14.96 -7.56 8.81
CA GLU A 49 15.16 -6.59 9.90
C GLU A 49 14.02 -6.65 10.92
N MET A 50 12.76 -6.66 10.47
CA MET A 50 11.59 -6.81 11.31
C MET A 50 11.63 -8.12 12.13
N GLN A 51 11.99 -9.24 11.50
CA GLN A 51 12.11 -10.53 12.20
C GLN A 51 13.26 -10.53 13.22
N GLN A 52 14.39 -9.90 12.93
CA GLN A 52 15.51 -9.77 13.87
C GLN A 52 15.14 -8.89 15.06
N ALA A 53 14.48 -7.75 14.81
CA ALA A 53 13.96 -6.87 15.86
C ALA A 53 12.94 -7.61 16.76
N ALA A 54 11.99 -8.35 16.16
CA ALA A 54 11.01 -9.14 16.91
C ALA A 54 11.68 -10.21 17.79
N ARG A 55 12.68 -10.94 17.27
CA ARG A 55 13.45 -11.92 18.07
C ARG A 55 14.21 -11.27 19.22
N ARG A 56 14.79 -10.08 18.99
CA ARG A 56 15.50 -9.33 20.02
C ARG A 56 14.55 -8.88 21.14
N VAL A 57 13.43 -8.25 20.77
CA VAL A 57 12.40 -7.82 21.72
C VAL A 57 11.82 -9.00 22.50
N ALA A 58 11.57 -10.14 21.84
CA ALA A 58 11.12 -11.36 22.52
C ALA A 58 12.15 -11.88 23.54
N GLY A 59 13.44 -11.87 23.20
CA GLY A 59 14.52 -12.26 24.10
C GLY A 59 14.72 -11.29 25.28
N GLU A 60 14.54 -9.98 25.05
CA GLU A 60 14.56 -8.96 26.10
C GLU A 60 13.32 -9.10 27.02
N ASN A 61 12.12 -9.27 26.46
CA ASN A 61 10.88 -9.51 27.20
C ASN A 61 10.94 -10.78 28.06
N ALA A 62 11.52 -11.88 27.54
CA ALA A 62 11.70 -13.11 28.31
C ALA A 62 12.60 -12.90 29.54
N ARG A 63 13.68 -12.10 29.41
CA ARG A 63 14.55 -11.74 30.54
C ARG A 63 13.84 -10.82 31.54
N LEU A 64 13.03 -9.88 31.07
CA LEU A 64 12.24 -9.00 31.93
C LEU A 64 11.17 -9.78 32.71
N ARG A 65 10.44 -10.70 32.07
CA ARG A 65 9.50 -11.62 32.75
C ARG A 65 10.20 -12.48 33.80
N ALA A 66 11.35 -13.06 33.46
CA ALA A 66 12.16 -13.82 34.43
C ALA A 66 12.62 -12.97 35.63
N LEU A 67 12.98 -11.70 35.42
CA LEU A 67 13.31 -10.77 36.51
C LEU A 67 12.09 -10.43 37.37
N LEU A 68 10.92 -10.21 36.75
CA LEU A 68 9.66 -9.95 37.45
C LEU A 68 9.23 -11.15 38.31
N ALA A 69 9.38 -12.38 37.80
CA ALA A 69 9.17 -13.61 38.57
C ALA A 69 10.09 -13.71 39.80
N VAL A 70 11.37 -13.34 39.67
CA VAL A 70 12.31 -13.25 40.81
C VAL A 70 11.90 -12.15 41.81
N LYS A 71 11.14 -11.14 41.38
CA LYS A 71 10.56 -10.10 42.24
C LYS A 71 9.19 -10.47 42.81
N GLY A 72 8.67 -11.65 42.52
CA GLY A 72 7.39 -12.16 43.05
C GLY A 72 6.16 -11.82 42.21
N VAL A 73 6.33 -11.14 41.06
CA VAL A 73 5.24 -10.86 40.11
C VAL A 73 5.03 -12.07 39.21
N SER A 74 3.80 -12.58 39.12
CA SER A 74 3.51 -13.79 38.33
C SER A 74 3.31 -13.47 36.84
N ASP A 75 3.60 -14.41 35.94
CA ASP A 75 3.38 -14.21 34.50
C ASP A 75 1.90 -13.96 34.17
N ALA A 76 0.97 -14.53 34.95
CA ALA A 76 -0.47 -14.27 34.83
C ALA A 76 -0.86 -12.83 35.20
N GLU A 77 -0.20 -12.23 36.20
CA GLU A 77 -0.36 -10.83 36.58
C GLU A 77 0.19 -9.89 35.51
N VAL A 78 1.31 -10.27 34.87
CA VAL A 78 1.86 -9.56 33.71
C VAL A 78 0.90 -9.61 32.51
N GLU A 79 0.34 -10.78 32.17
CA GLU A 79 -0.65 -10.88 31.09
C GLU A 79 -1.93 -10.09 31.41
N GLN A 80 -2.43 -10.15 32.65
CA GLN A 80 -3.59 -9.37 33.07
C GLN A 80 -3.35 -7.86 32.91
N TRP A 81 -2.15 -7.37 33.25
CA TRP A 81 -1.78 -5.97 33.06
C TRP A 81 -1.61 -5.60 31.58
N LEU A 82 -1.02 -6.47 30.75
CA LEU A 82 -0.90 -6.26 29.30
C LEU A 82 -2.28 -6.23 28.62
N HIS A 83 -3.23 -7.07 29.06
CA HIS A 83 -4.61 -7.07 28.58
C HIS A 83 -5.44 -5.86 29.05
N ALA A 84 -5.09 -5.25 30.19
CA ALA A 84 -5.74 -4.00 30.64
C ALA A 84 -5.39 -2.80 29.73
N GLY A 85 -4.24 -2.86 29.04
CA GLY A 85 -3.78 -1.83 28.11
C GLY A 85 -3.31 -0.52 28.79
N PRO A 86 -2.65 0.37 28.04
CA PRO A 86 -2.11 1.63 28.58
C PRO A 86 -3.22 2.58 29.10
N ASP A 87 -4.46 2.41 28.64
CA ASP A 87 -5.57 3.30 28.95
C ASP A 87 -6.25 3.00 30.30
N SER A 88 -5.97 1.85 30.92
CA SER A 88 -6.67 1.39 32.14
C SER A 88 -5.86 1.46 33.44
N GLY A 89 -4.58 1.87 33.41
CA GLY A 89 -3.67 1.46 34.49
C GLY A 89 -2.40 2.27 34.79
N ALA A 90 -2.31 3.56 34.42
CA ALA A 90 -1.37 4.50 35.07
C ALA A 90 -1.65 5.97 34.72
N SER A 91 -2.37 6.69 35.59
CA SER A 91 -2.08 8.13 35.71
C SER A 91 -0.63 8.25 36.13
N PRO A 92 0.20 9.14 35.54
CA PRO A 92 1.44 9.53 36.19
C PRO A 92 1.11 10.00 37.61
N PRO A 93 1.96 9.72 38.61
CA PRO A 93 1.71 10.16 39.98
C PRO A 93 1.50 11.68 39.98
N PRO A 94 0.56 12.21 40.79
CA PRO A 94 0.31 13.65 40.81
C PRO A 94 1.61 14.36 41.17
N GLN A 95 2.20 15.04 40.17
CA GLN A 95 3.32 15.92 40.43
C GLN A 95 2.84 16.95 41.43
N ALA A 96 3.50 16.99 42.60
CA ALA A 96 3.22 18.02 43.59
C ALA A 96 3.27 19.39 42.90
N PRO A 97 2.31 20.29 43.20
CA PRO A 97 2.20 21.55 42.47
C PRO A 97 3.51 22.32 42.56
N ALA A 98 4.17 22.52 41.42
CA ALA A 98 5.36 23.33 41.34
C ALA A 98 5.01 24.76 41.83
N PRO A 99 5.80 25.35 42.74
CA PRO A 99 5.48 26.66 43.28
C PRO A 99 5.51 27.70 42.17
N THR A 100 4.37 28.37 41.97
CA THR A 100 4.26 29.48 41.03
C THR A 100 5.09 30.67 41.55
N PRO A 101 6.01 31.26 40.74
CA PRO A 101 6.63 32.52 41.10
C PRO A 101 5.57 33.63 41.06
N ASN A 102 5.28 34.20 42.22
CA ASN A 102 4.20 35.17 42.39
C ASN A 102 4.57 36.53 41.77
N TYR A 103 3.77 37.02 40.81
CA TYR A 103 4.03 38.25 40.06
C TYR A 103 3.61 39.52 40.81
N HIS A 104 4.38 39.96 41.81
CA HIS A 104 4.16 41.30 42.40
C HIS A 104 5.45 42.00 42.85
N THR A 105 6.09 42.74 41.93
CA THR A 105 6.26 44.21 42.03
C THR A 105 7.08 44.75 40.85
N LEU A 106 6.48 45.68 40.10
CA LEU A 106 7.18 46.57 39.15
C LEU A 106 7.26 47.96 39.76
N PRO A 107 8.31 48.73 39.43
CA PRO A 107 8.06 50.08 38.92
C PRO A 107 8.68 50.34 37.53
N LEU A 108 7.79 50.80 36.64
CA LEU A 108 7.92 51.83 35.58
C LEU A 108 9.26 52.62 35.54
N SER A 109 9.83 53.12 34.43
CA SER A 109 9.55 53.24 32.96
C SER A 109 10.81 53.92 32.31
N PRO A 110 10.93 54.31 31.01
CA PRO A 110 9.99 54.22 29.87
C PRO A 110 10.58 53.71 28.51
N ALA A 111 9.69 53.70 27.50
CA ALA A 111 9.87 53.33 26.07
C ALA A 111 10.97 54.12 25.30
N SER A 112 11.37 53.85 24.05
CA SER A 112 10.79 53.10 22.89
C SER A 112 11.91 52.78 21.83
N CYS A 113 11.76 52.25 20.61
CA CYS A 113 10.62 51.88 19.74
C CYS A 113 10.97 50.81 18.66
N SER A 114 9.91 50.30 17.99
CA SER A 114 9.78 49.79 16.60
C SER A 114 10.89 49.05 15.79
N SER A 115 10.50 47.83 15.40
CA SER A 115 10.40 47.31 14.01
C SER A 115 11.65 47.08 13.14
N TYR A 116 11.92 45.80 12.84
CA TYR A 116 12.32 45.37 11.48
C TYR A 116 11.94 43.91 11.13
N HIS A 117 11.08 43.80 10.12
CA HIS A 117 11.07 42.87 8.98
C HIS A 117 11.45 41.38 9.09
N THR A 118 10.48 40.56 8.68
CA THR A 118 10.58 39.19 8.13
C THR A 118 11.74 38.97 7.16
N THR A 119 12.46 37.85 7.32
CA THR A 119 13.10 37.15 6.19
C THR A 119 12.71 35.66 6.16
N LYS A 120 12.73 35.08 4.97
CA LYS A 120 12.05 33.85 4.57
C LYS A 120 13.06 32.70 4.42
N ALA A 121 12.72 31.49 4.91
CA ALA A 121 13.49 30.26 4.68
C ALA A 121 12.53 29.11 4.23
N PRO A 122 13.02 28.07 3.53
CA PRO A 122 12.21 27.35 2.54
C PRO A 122 11.40 26.14 3.07
N PRO A 123 10.36 25.70 2.34
CA PRO A 123 9.56 24.54 2.70
C PRO A 123 10.26 23.21 2.35
N GLY A 124 10.55 22.39 3.37
CA GLY A 124 10.86 20.97 3.17
C GLY A 124 9.59 20.15 2.90
N PRO A 125 9.69 18.99 2.20
CA PRO A 125 8.53 18.14 1.93
C PRO A 125 7.96 17.57 3.24
N ARG A 126 6.70 17.92 3.50
CA ARG A 126 5.97 17.56 4.71
C ARG A 126 5.64 16.06 4.70
N ALA A 127 6.21 15.31 5.64
CA ALA A 127 5.79 13.93 5.89
C ALA A 127 4.31 13.93 6.33
N ASN A 128 3.49 13.10 5.67
CA ASN A 128 2.09 12.92 6.04
C ASN A 128 1.94 11.66 6.90
N PRO A 129 1.33 11.73 8.09
CA PRO A 129 1.10 10.55 8.93
C PRO A 129 -0.12 9.75 8.47
N GLN A 130 -0.26 8.53 9.04
CA GLN A 130 -1.38 7.58 8.92
C GLN A 130 -1.48 6.73 7.65
N LYS A 131 -1.19 5.43 7.77
CA LYS A 131 -2.23 4.37 7.82
C LYS A 131 -1.69 3.09 8.52
N PRO A 132 -2.56 2.16 8.97
CA PRO A 132 -2.19 1.17 10.00
C PRO A 132 -1.44 -0.05 9.46
N TYR A 133 -0.61 -0.64 10.33
CA TYR A 133 -0.09 -1.99 10.14
C TYR A 133 -1.20 -3.02 10.36
N THR A 134 -1.37 -3.95 9.44
CA THR A 134 -2.23 -5.14 9.63
C THR A 134 -1.41 -6.28 10.24
N HIS A 135 -1.96 -6.90 11.29
CA HIS A 135 -1.43 -8.13 11.85
C HIS A 135 -1.71 -9.31 10.92
N PRO A 136 -0.79 -10.28 10.76
CA PRO A 136 -1.14 -11.64 10.44
C PRO A 136 -1.60 -12.35 11.73
N THR A 137 -2.90 -12.62 11.85
CA THR A 137 -3.43 -13.55 12.86
C THR A 137 -3.08 -15.00 12.49
N GLY A 138 -3.12 -15.90 13.47
CA GLY A 138 -2.69 -17.30 13.35
C GLY A 138 -3.48 -18.14 12.32
N ASN A 139 -3.13 -19.41 12.08
CA ASN A 139 -2.79 -20.39 13.11
C ASN A 139 -1.80 -21.47 12.64
N SER A 140 -1.07 -22.04 13.60
CA SER A 140 -0.79 -23.49 13.64
C SER A 140 -1.66 -24.09 14.75
N PRO A 141 -2.08 -25.36 14.62
CA PRO A 141 -1.24 -26.39 15.23
C PRO A 141 -1.05 -27.66 14.38
N ASP A 142 0.15 -28.24 14.54
CA ASP A 142 0.47 -29.66 14.68
C ASP A 142 -0.34 -30.73 13.89
N THR A 143 0.34 -31.51 13.02
CA THR A 143 0.61 -32.95 13.25
C THR A 143 1.30 -33.66 12.06
N SER A 144 2.18 -34.61 12.39
CA SER A 144 2.64 -35.79 11.60
C SER A 144 3.18 -35.64 10.17
N ASP A 145 4.46 -35.99 10.04
CA ASP A 145 5.05 -36.90 9.03
C ASP A 145 4.59 -36.80 7.56
N PHE A 146 5.35 -36.05 6.74
CA PHE A 146 5.38 -36.28 5.29
C PHE A 146 6.63 -37.06 4.89
N ASN A 147 6.43 -38.37 4.72
CA ASN A 147 7.43 -39.29 4.22
C ASN A 147 7.64 -39.09 2.71
N PHE A 148 8.89 -39.04 2.25
CA PHE A 148 9.20 -38.91 0.83
C PHE A 148 8.95 -40.25 0.12
N SER A 149 7.98 -40.32 -0.80
CA SER A 149 7.88 -41.42 -1.76
C SER A 149 7.21 -41.03 -3.06
N THR A 150 8.03 -41.07 -4.10
CA THR A 150 7.66 -41.16 -5.52
C THR A 150 6.73 -42.36 -5.78
N THR A 151 5.57 -42.12 -6.38
CA THR A 151 4.93 -43.08 -7.29
C THR A 151 3.93 -42.39 -8.22
N SER A 152 4.20 -42.43 -9.53
CA SER A 152 3.14 -42.28 -10.54
C SER A 152 2.28 -43.55 -10.57
N PRO A 153 1.02 -43.43 -10.99
CA PRO A 153 0.56 -44.32 -12.04
C PRO A 153 -0.12 -43.56 -13.18
N ALA A 154 0.16 -43.99 -14.41
CA ALA A 154 -0.58 -43.57 -15.59
C ALA A 154 -1.87 -44.40 -15.70
N THR A 155 -3.01 -43.74 -15.87
CA THR A 155 -4.26 -44.36 -16.33
C THR A 155 -4.80 -43.55 -17.50
N SER A 156 -5.26 -44.25 -18.53
CA SER A 156 -5.59 -43.72 -19.85
C SER A 156 -7.09 -43.45 -20.05
N GLN A 157 -7.41 -42.76 -21.16
CA GLN A 157 -8.74 -42.44 -21.71
C GLN A 157 -9.44 -41.18 -21.14
N PRO A 158 -10.44 -40.62 -21.85
CA PRO A 158 -10.35 -40.16 -23.25
C PRO A 158 -10.83 -38.70 -23.42
N ASN A 159 -10.34 -37.98 -24.43
CA ASN A 159 -10.70 -36.58 -24.66
C ASN A 159 -12.14 -36.38 -25.18
N PRO A 160 -12.98 -35.55 -24.52
CA PRO A 160 -14.04 -34.79 -25.17
C PRO A 160 -13.50 -33.45 -25.72
N PRO A 161 -14.22 -32.76 -26.64
CA PRO A 161 -13.67 -31.60 -27.35
C PRO A 161 -13.46 -30.40 -26.41
N ARG A 162 -12.22 -29.90 -26.36
CA ARG A 162 -11.87 -28.72 -25.56
C ARG A 162 -12.42 -27.45 -26.19
N VAL A 163 -13.61 -27.03 -25.75
CA VAL A 163 -14.09 -25.65 -25.89
C VAL A 163 -12.99 -24.69 -25.41
N ALA A 164 -12.85 -23.55 -26.10
CA ALA A 164 -11.84 -22.55 -25.76
C ALA A 164 -11.93 -22.15 -24.27
N PRO A 165 -10.80 -21.92 -23.58
CA PRO A 165 -10.84 -21.51 -22.19
C PRO A 165 -11.54 -20.15 -22.09
N GLU A 166 -12.62 -20.06 -21.30
CA GLU A 166 -13.18 -18.78 -20.92
C GLU A 166 -12.09 -17.95 -20.25
N LYS A 167 -11.82 -16.76 -20.80
CA LYS A 167 -10.84 -15.86 -20.21
C LYS A 167 -11.36 -15.39 -18.85
N SER A 168 -10.51 -15.52 -17.83
CA SER A 168 -10.78 -15.02 -16.48
C SER A 168 -11.31 -13.59 -16.52
N LEU A 169 -12.33 -13.31 -15.71
CA LEU A 169 -12.95 -11.99 -15.56
C LEU A 169 -11.91 -10.90 -15.23
N ALA A 170 -10.82 -11.26 -14.54
CA ALA A 170 -9.69 -10.39 -14.24
C ALA A 170 -9.03 -9.78 -15.50
N GLU A 171 -9.04 -10.49 -16.64
CA GLU A 171 -8.44 -10.00 -17.89
C GLU A 171 -9.36 -9.00 -18.62
N ARG A 172 -10.68 -9.00 -18.34
CA ARG A 172 -11.60 -7.97 -18.84
C ARG A 172 -11.41 -6.62 -18.15
N VAL A 173 -10.85 -6.61 -16.93
CA VAL A 173 -10.55 -5.39 -16.16
C VAL A 173 -9.23 -4.74 -16.58
N ALA A 174 -8.36 -5.46 -17.31
CA ALA A 174 -7.01 -5.02 -17.66
C ALA A 174 -6.92 -4.03 -18.84
N VAL A 175 -8.04 -3.60 -19.44
CA VAL A 175 -8.05 -2.71 -20.62
C VAL A 175 -8.96 -1.49 -20.40
N CYS A 176 -8.43 -0.50 -19.68
CA CYS A 176 -8.27 0.85 -20.22
C CYS A 176 -7.47 1.71 -19.24
N CYS A 177 -6.32 2.23 -19.70
CA CYS A 177 -5.57 3.22 -18.93
C CYS A 177 -6.37 4.52 -18.89
N THR A 178 -6.86 4.88 -17.72
CA THR A 178 -7.35 6.23 -17.40
C THR A 178 -6.35 6.92 -16.48
N SER A 179 -6.38 8.25 -16.49
CA SER A 179 -5.63 9.14 -15.60
C SER A 179 -5.61 8.62 -14.16
N GLY A 180 -4.53 8.80 -13.39
CA GLY A 180 -4.38 8.18 -12.05
C GLY A 180 -5.42 8.57 -10.96
N ASN A 181 -6.44 9.34 -11.34
CA ASN A 181 -7.55 9.84 -10.56
C ASN A 181 -8.93 9.54 -11.20
N GLU A 182 -8.98 8.81 -12.31
CA GLU A 182 -10.18 8.53 -13.10
C GLU A 182 -10.29 7.04 -13.50
N THR A 183 -11.51 6.54 -13.70
CA THR A 183 -11.84 5.21 -14.26
C THR A 183 -12.88 5.35 -15.37
N SER A 184 -13.04 4.36 -16.24
CA SER A 184 -14.19 4.34 -17.18
C SER A 184 -15.50 4.11 -16.41
N CYS A 185 -16.59 4.75 -16.85
CA CYS A 185 -17.92 4.56 -16.26
C CYS A 185 -18.32 3.08 -16.16
N GLU A 186 -17.95 2.28 -17.17
CA GLU A 186 -18.27 0.85 -17.21
C GLU A 186 -17.51 0.06 -16.12
N ALA A 187 -16.20 0.31 -15.96
CA ALA A 187 -15.42 -0.32 -14.90
C ALA A 187 -15.89 0.14 -13.51
N ALA A 188 -16.20 1.43 -13.34
CA ALA A 188 -16.73 1.99 -12.10
C ALA A 188 -18.10 1.39 -11.73
N ALA A 189 -19.01 1.27 -12.70
CA ALA A 189 -20.33 0.68 -12.49
C ALA A 189 -20.24 -0.79 -12.10
N LEU A 190 -19.33 -1.57 -12.70
CA LEU A 190 -19.05 -2.96 -12.32
C LEU A 190 -18.46 -3.08 -10.91
N ILE A 191 -17.55 -2.18 -10.52
CA ILE A 191 -16.98 -2.14 -9.16
C ILE A 191 -18.08 -1.88 -8.13
N LEU A 192 -18.91 -0.87 -8.35
CA LEU A 192 -20.05 -0.56 -7.47
C LEU A 192 -21.03 -1.75 -7.41
N ALA A 193 -21.49 -2.28 -8.55
CA ALA A 193 -22.42 -3.41 -8.62
C ALA A 193 -21.94 -4.65 -7.83
N ASN A 194 -20.64 -4.95 -7.90
CA ASN A 194 -20.03 -6.06 -7.18
C ASN A 194 -19.93 -5.81 -5.66
N MET A 195 -19.49 -4.61 -5.26
CA MET A 195 -19.33 -4.25 -3.84
C MET A 195 -20.67 -4.18 -3.09
N HIS A 196 -21.77 -3.84 -3.79
CA HIS A 196 -23.12 -3.83 -3.22
C HIS A 196 -23.80 -5.22 -3.21
N GLY A 197 -23.07 -6.32 -3.46
CA GLY A 197 -23.61 -7.67 -3.35
C GLY A 197 -24.59 -8.05 -4.47
N HIS A 198 -24.18 -7.84 -5.73
CA HIS A 198 -24.95 -8.10 -6.97
C HIS A 198 -26.02 -7.04 -7.30
N GLY A 199 -25.67 -5.76 -7.18
CA GLY A 199 -26.50 -4.66 -7.69
C GLY A 199 -26.50 -4.58 -9.22
N ASP A 200 -27.54 -3.96 -9.81
CA ASP A 200 -27.60 -3.74 -11.26
C ASP A 200 -26.52 -2.75 -11.73
N VAL A 201 -25.71 -3.16 -12.70
CA VAL A 201 -24.67 -2.32 -13.32
C VAL A 201 -25.26 -1.03 -13.88
N SER A 202 -26.45 -1.08 -14.50
CA SER A 202 -27.16 0.09 -15.02
C SER A 202 -27.56 1.08 -13.91
N ARG A 203 -27.94 0.59 -12.72
CA ARG A 203 -28.26 1.42 -11.55
C ARG A 203 -26.99 2.08 -10.99
N SER A 204 -25.90 1.34 -10.93
CA SER A 204 -24.59 1.87 -10.55
C SER A 204 -24.06 2.94 -11.53
N ARG A 205 -24.26 2.72 -12.83
CA ARG A 205 -23.92 3.65 -13.91
C ARG A 205 -24.74 4.96 -13.83
N ALA A 206 -26.03 4.85 -13.52
CA ALA A 206 -26.89 6.01 -13.27
C ALA A 206 -26.50 6.78 -11.98
N ALA A 207 -26.16 6.09 -10.88
CA ALA A 207 -25.69 6.72 -9.64
C ALA A 207 -24.37 7.48 -9.80
N LEU A 208 -23.51 7.04 -10.73
CA LEU A 208 -22.30 7.73 -11.15
C LEU A 208 -22.57 8.95 -12.05
N GLY A 209 -23.80 9.14 -12.54
CA GLY A 209 -24.18 10.22 -13.46
C GLY A 209 -23.78 9.97 -14.92
N CYS A 210 -23.43 8.74 -15.29
CA CYS A 210 -23.05 8.37 -16.65
C CYS A 210 -24.30 8.13 -17.51
N THR A 211 -24.39 8.75 -18.68
CA THR A 211 -25.40 8.43 -19.70
C THR A 211 -24.88 7.42 -20.72
N ASP A 212 -25.78 6.77 -21.47
CA ASP A 212 -25.42 5.65 -22.36
C ASP A 212 -24.82 6.10 -23.71
N ASP A 213 -24.97 7.38 -24.07
CA ASP A 213 -24.56 7.92 -25.38
C ASP A 213 -23.05 8.27 -25.50
N SER A 214 -22.25 8.09 -24.45
CA SER A 214 -20.85 8.54 -24.40
C SER A 214 -19.85 7.37 -24.37
N PRO A 215 -19.15 7.06 -25.49
CA PRO A 215 -18.26 5.88 -25.57
C PRO A 215 -16.94 6.04 -24.78
N ASN A 216 -16.58 7.26 -24.39
CA ASN A 216 -15.38 7.57 -23.60
C ASN A 216 -15.75 8.20 -22.25
N CYS A 217 -16.86 7.76 -21.63
CA CYS A 217 -17.31 8.30 -20.36
C CYS A 217 -16.39 7.84 -19.21
N THR A 218 -15.80 8.79 -18.47
CA THR A 218 -14.91 8.54 -17.33
C THR A 218 -15.41 9.26 -16.08
N VAL A 219 -15.21 8.62 -14.93
CA VAL A 219 -15.58 9.15 -13.60
C VAL A 219 -14.34 9.31 -12.74
N LYS A 220 -14.39 10.21 -11.77
CA LYS A 220 -13.32 10.38 -10.79
C LYS A 220 -13.33 9.23 -9.79
N ASN A 221 -12.14 8.72 -9.44
CA ASN A 221 -11.99 7.64 -8.47
C ASN A 221 -12.55 8.03 -7.09
N THR A 222 -12.46 9.32 -6.73
CA THR A 222 -13.08 9.85 -5.50
C THR A 222 -14.59 9.66 -5.51
N ARG A 223 -15.26 9.82 -6.65
CA ARG A 223 -16.73 9.68 -6.76
C ARG A 223 -17.19 8.24 -6.59
N VAL A 224 -16.38 7.27 -7.04
CA VAL A 224 -16.64 5.85 -6.83
C VAL A 224 -16.52 5.50 -5.34
N LEU A 225 -15.52 6.04 -4.65
CA LEU A 225 -15.33 5.84 -3.21
C LEU A 225 -16.43 6.52 -2.38
N GLU A 226 -16.79 7.77 -2.69
CA GLU A 226 -17.91 8.48 -2.06
C GLU A 226 -19.21 7.66 -2.12
N LEU A 227 -19.51 7.02 -3.26
CA LEU A 227 -20.71 6.19 -3.44
C LEU A 227 -20.63 4.83 -2.74
N LEU A 228 -19.44 4.36 -2.37
CA LEU A 228 -19.28 3.18 -1.51
C LEU A 228 -19.42 3.54 -0.02
N ASP A 229 -19.03 4.76 0.36
CA ASP A 229 -19.12 5.28 1.73
C ASP A 229 -20.52 5.86 2.06
N GLN A 230 -21.41 6.02 1.08
CA GLN A 230 -22.72 6.68 1.24
C GLN A 230 -23.84 5.78 1.80
N GLU A 231 -23.59 4.48 1.99
CA GLU A 231 -24.60 3.47 2.38
C GLU A 231 -24.34 2.96 3.81
N HIS A 232 -24.66 3.78 4.83
CA HIS A 232 -24.76 3.35 6.24
C HIS A 232 -25.79 4.17 7.03
#